data_AF-A0A3M6RIE7-F1
#
_entry.id   AF-A0A3M6RIE7-F1
#
_cell.length_a   1.000
_cell.length_b   1.000
_cell.length_c   1.000
_cell.angle_alpha   90.00
_cell.angle_beta   90.00
_cell.angle_gamma   90.00
#
_symmetry.space_group_name_H-M   'P 1'
#
loop_
_entity.id
_entity.type
_entity.pdbx_description
1 polymer ?
#
loop_
_entity_poly.entity_id
_entity_poly.type
_entity_poly.pdbx_seq_one_letter_code
_entity_poly.pdbx_strand_id
1 'polypeptide(L)'
;MSDDKIDIENINTPGKTARVDRAKYLAMREALLAVLPPEPPGITVAQAKAALLPKLPQALFPGGATAGWWLKAVQLDLEAKGIICRAPVKPVHLYCLNAFLKG
;
A
#
# COMPACT_ATOMS: atom_id res chain seq x y z
N MET A 1 7.73 -14.80 -20.65
CA MET A 1 6.76 -14.44 -19.58
C MET A 1 7.04 -12.97 -19.27
N SER A 2 6.22 -12.06 -19.76
CA SER A 2 6.51 -10.62 -19.61
C SER A 2 6.55 -10.25 -18.13
N ASP A 3 7.57 -9.48 -17.73
CA ASP A 3 7.82 -9.03 -16.35
C ASP A 3 6.80 -7.97 -15.87
N ASP A 4 5.69 -7.82 -16.58
CA ASP A 4 4.69 -6.76 -16.38
C ASP A 4 3.74 -7.04 -15.20
N LYS A 5 3.83 -8.24 -14.62
CA LYS A 5 2.98 -8.68 -13.49
C LYS A 5 3.80 -9.07 -12.27
N ILE A 6 3.26 -8.75 -11.10
CA ILE A 6 3.80 -9.13 -9.80
C ILE A 6 2.76 -9.93 -9.00
N ASP A 7 3.23 -10.93 -8.25
CA ASP A 7 2.42 -11.65 -7.28
C ASP A 7 2.28 -10.85 -5.99
N ILE A 8 1.02 -10.69 -5.55
CA ILE A 8 0.66 -10.05 -4.30
C ILE A 8 -0.10 -11.02 -3.41
N GLU A 9 0.04 -10.84 -2.11
CA GLU A 9 -0.64 -11.59 -1.06
C GLU A 9 -1.78 -10.77 -0.46
N ASN A 10 -2.56 -11.39 0.41
CA ASN A 10 -3.62 -10.73 1.15
C ASN A 10 -3.70 -11.32 2.55
N ILE A 11 -3.52 -10.49 3.57
CA ILE A 11 -3.55 -10.91 4.98
C ILE A 11 -4.86 -11.61 5.37
N ASN A 12 -5.98 -11.31 4.68
CA ASN A 12 -7.28 -11.95 4.96
C ASN A 12 -7.42 -13.34 4.34
N THR A 13 -6.55 -13.72 3.39
CA THR A 13 -6.56 -15.03 2.74
C THR A 13 -5.11 -15.56 2.59
N PRO A 14 -4.47 -15.98 3.71
CA PRO A 14 -3.08 -16.45 3.68
C PRO A 14 -2.88 -17.63 2.73
N GLY A 15 -1.70 -17.69 2.09
CA GLY A 15 -1.33 -18.77 1.16
C GLY A 15 -1.93 -18.66 -0.24
N LYS A 16 -2.70 -17.60 -0.54
CA LYS A 16 -3.17 -17.28 -1.90
C LYS A 16 -2.47 -16.05 -2.43
N THR A 17 -2.05 -16.10 -3.70
CA THR A 17 -1.50 -14.97 -4.43
C THR A 17 -2.42 -14.53 -5.57
N ALA A 18 -2.29 -13.27 -5.98
CA ALA A 18 -2.91 -12.72 -7.16
C ALA A 18 -1.87 -12.01 -8.02
N ARG A 19 -2.03 -12.04 -9.35
CA ARG A 19 -1.13 -11.36 -10.29
C ARG A 19 -1.71 -10.01 -10.69
N VAL A 20 -0.99 -8.94 -10.41
CA VAL A 20 -1.39 -7.56 -10.72
C VAL A 20 -0.33 -6.85 -11.55
N ASP A 21 -0.69 -5.72 -12.15
CA ASP A 21 0.25 -4.86 -12.88
C ASP A 21 1.42 -4.40 -12.00
N ARG A 22 2.66 -4.71 -12.42
CA ARG A 22 3.87 -4.43 -11.64
C ARG A 22 4.10 -2.93 -11.47
N ALA A 23 3.96 -2.14 -12.54
CA ALA A 23 4.25 -0.71 -12.51
C ALA A 23 3.28 0.03 -11.56
N LYS A 24 1.98 -0.26 -11.66
CA LYS A 24 0.98 0.32 -10.77
C LYS A 24 1.16 -0.10 -9.32
N TYR A 25 1.49 -1.38 -9.09
CA TYR A 25 1.77 -1.87 -7.74
C TYR A 25 2.95 -1.12 -7.10
N LEU A 26 4.09 -1.03 -7.81
CA LEU A 26 5.30 -0.41 -7.28
C LEU A 26 5.09 1.08 -7.00
N ALA A 27 4.47 1.81 -7.92
CA ALA A 27 4.17 3.23 -7.73
C ALA A 27 3.23 3.48 -6.54
N MET A 28 2.21 2.65 -6.34
CA MET A 28 1.31 2.76 -5.19
C MET A 28 2.00 2.35 -3.88
N ARG A 29 2.83 1.30 -3.88
CA ARG A 29 3.63 0.87 -2.73
C ARG A 29 4.56 1.98 -2.26
N GLU A 30 5.32 2.57 -3.17
CA GLU A 30 6.23 3.67 -2.87
C GLU A 30 5.47 4.88 -2.30
N ALA A 31 4.39 5.31 -2.97
CA ALA A 31 3.60 6.45 -2.52
C ALA A 31 2.93 6.22 -1.16
N LEU A 32 2.46 5.00 -0.87
CA LEU A 32 1.89 4.65 0.43
C LEU A 32 2.95 4.63 1.53
N LEU A 33 4.08 3.94 1.33
CA LEU A 33 5.14 3.86 2.35
C LEU A 33 5.71 5.24 2.69
N ALA A 34 5.79 6.15 1.71
CA ALA A 34 6.27 7.52 1.91
C ALA A 34 5.35 8.41 2.77
N VAL A 35 4.10 8.02 3.02
CA VAL A 35 3.14 8.83 3.80
C VAL A 35 2.77 8.22 5.15
N LEU A 36 3.15 6.97 5.40
CA LEU A 36 2.82 6.29 6.65
C LEU A 36 3.84 6.65 7.75
N PRO A 37 3.38 7.08 8.95
CA PRO A 37 4.27 7.28 10.09
C PRO A 37 4.96 5.97 10.52
N PRO A 38 6.15 6.04 11.14
CA PRO A 38 6.90 4.87 11.60
C PRO A 38 6.38 4.24 12.90
N GLU A 39 5.40 4.86 13.55
CA GLU A 39 4.91 4.48 14.88
C GLU A 39 3.39 4.53 14.96
N PRO A 40 2.76 3.70 15.81
CA PRO A 40 1.34 3.81 16.09
C PRO A 40 1.01 5.14 16.80
N PRO A 41 -0.22 5.69 16.63
CA PRO A 41 -1.33 5.07 15.93
C PRO A 41 -1.23 5.14 14.40
N GLY A 42 -0.31 5.93 13.84
CA GLY A 42 -0.22 6.16 12.40
C GLY A 42 -1.31 7.11 11.89
N ILE A 43 -1.78 6.90 10.65
CA ILE A 43 -2.83 7.72 10.01
C ILE A 43 -3.95 6.87 9.45
N THR A 44 -5.15 7.43 9.32
CA THR A 44 -6.29 6.74 8.70
C THR A 44 -6.02 6.41 7.23
N VAL A 45 -6.70 5.37 6.71
CA VAL A 45 -6.66 5.04 5.27
C VAL A 45 -7.08 6.23 4.39
N ALA A 46 -8.03 7.04 4.85
CA ALA A 46 -8.47 8.25 4.14
C ALA A 46 -7.37 9.33 4.09
N GLN A 47 -6.68 9.58 5.21
CA GLN A 47 -5.54 10.50 5.24
C GLN A 47 -4.39 9.99 4.38
N ALA A 48 -4.06 8.70 4.45
CA ALA A 48 -3.03 8.10 3.61
C ALA A 48 -3.36 8.28 2.12
N LYS A 49 -4.60 8.00 1.70
CA LYS A 49 -5.06 8.23 0.33
C LYS A 49 -4.89 9.67 -0.11
N ALA A 50 -5.31 10.63 0.70
CA ALA A 50 -5.20 12.05 0.38
C ALA A 50 -3.73 12.49 0.23
N ALA A 51 -2.84 11.99 1.11
CA ALA A 51 -1.42 12.31 1.10
C ALA A 51 -0.66 11.65 -0.07
N LEU A 52 -1.04 10.43 -0.47
CA LEU A 52 -0.35 9.69 -1.53
C LEU A 52 -0.81 10.07 -2.94
N LEU A 53 -2.07 10.52 -3.12
CA LEU A 53 -2.63 10.82 -4.43
C LEU A 53 -1.78 11.80 -5.27
N PRO A 54 -1.29 12.93 -4.71
CA PRO A 54 -0.43 13.86 -5.45
C PRO A 54 0.93 13.27 -5.85
N LYS A 55 1.35 12.16 -5.23
CA LYS A 55 2.64 11.50 -5.49
C LYS A 55 2.55 10.45 -6.60
N LEU A 56 1.34 10.09 -7.05
CA LEU A 56 1.16 9.04 -8.06
C LEU A 56 1.48 9.56 -9.47
N PRO A 57 2.21 8.78 -10.29
CA PRO A 57 2.45 9.14 -11.69
C PRO A 57 1.15 9.20 -12.49
N GLN A 58 0.90 10.32 -13.18
CA GLN A 58 -0.30 10.49 -14.00
C GLN A 58 -0.41 9.49 -15.16
N ALA A 59 0.71 9.01 -15.68
CA ALA A 59 0.73 7.98 -16.71
C ALA A 59 0.15 6.63 -16.23
N LEU A 60 0.23 6.34 -14.93
CA LEU A 60 -0.26 5.10 -14.32
C LEU A 60 -1.63 5.28 -13.65
N PHE A 61 -1.86 6.46 -13.08
CA PHE A 61 -3.06 6.82 -12.31
C PHE A 61 -3.63 8.17 -12.78
N PRO A 62 -4.14 8.26 -14.03
CA PRO A 62 -4.65 9.53 -14.56
C PRO A 62 -5.81 10.04 -13.69
N GLY A 63 -5.65 11.22 -13.12
CA GLY A 63 -6.63 11.82 -12.19
C GLY A 63 -6.87 11.00 -10.93
N GLY A 64 -5.96 10.09 -10.55
CA GLY A 64 -6.15 9.16 -9.43
C GLY A 64 -7.13 8.02 -9.71
N ALA A 65 -7.46 7.76 -10.98
CA ALA A 65 -8.35 6.65 -11.36
C ALA A 65 -7.85 5.32 -10.76
N THR A 66 -8.76 4.54 -10.19
CA THR A 66 -8.48 3.24 -9.52
C THR A 66 -7.56 3.28 -8.29
N ALA A 67 -7.07 4.46 -7.87
CA ALA A 67 -6.14 4.58 -6.74
C ALA A 67 -6.68 3.98 -5.44
N GLY A 68 -8.00 4.03 -5.21
CA GLY A 68 -8.63 3.40 -4.03
C GLY A 68 -8.50 1.88 -4.01
N TRP A 69 -8.66 1.23 -5.16
CA TRP A 69 -8.50 -0.24 -5.27
C TRP A 69 -7.04 -0.63 -5.11
N TRP A 70 -6.14 0.10 -5.77
CA TRP A 70 -4.69 -0.13 -5.67
C TRP A 70 -4.15 0.10 -4.26
N LEU A 71 -4.59 1.17 -3.59
CA LEU A 71 -4.28 1.41 -2.18
C LEU A 71 -4.71 0.21 -1.34
N LYS A 72 -5.94 -0.29 -1.53
CA LYS A 72 -6.41 -1.44 -0.76
C LYS A 72 -5.61 -2.71 -1.04
N ALA A 73 -5.31 -3.01 -2.30
CA ALA A 73 -4.53 -4.18 -2.70
C ALA A 73 -3.12 -4.14 -2.09
N VAL A 74 -2.41 -3.00 -2.24
CA VAL A 74 -1.08 -2.79 -1.67
C VAL A 74 -1.12 -2.83 -0.15
N GLN A 75 -2.12 -2.22 0.50
CA GLN A 75 -2.27 -2.27 1.95
C GLN A 75 -2.33 -3.72 2.44
N LEU A 76 -3.21 -4.54 1.87
CA LEU A 76 -3.40 -5.93 2.31
C LEU A 76 -2.16 -6.81 2.08
N ASP A 77 -1.44 -6.56 0.99
CA ASP A 77 -0.19 -7.23 0.67
C ASP A 77 0.95 -6.83 1.62
N LEU A 78 1.11 -5.52 1.90
CA LEU A 78 2.11 -5.04 2.85
C LEU A 78 1.81 -5.48 4.29
N GLU A 79 0.54 -5.62 4.66
CA GLU A 79 0.12 -6.23 5.93
C GLU A 79 0.49 -7.73 5.97
N ALA A 80 0.25 -8.48 4.88
CA ALA A 80 0.63 -9.90 4.77
C ALA A 80 2.14 -10.10 4.92
N LYS A 81 2.92 -9.20 4.31
CA LYS A 81 4.38 -9.19 4.36
C LYS A 81 4.97 -8.62 5.65
N GLY A 82 4.13 -8.14 6.57
CA GLY A 82 4.59 -7.55 7.83
C GLY A 82 5.43 -6.28 7.65
N ILE A 83 5.13 -5.47 6.62
CA ILE A 83 5.82 -4.18 6.36
C ILE A 83 5.06 -3.02 7.02
N ILE A 84 3.73 -3.08 7.02
CA ILE A 84 2.86 -2.10 7.67
C ILE A 84 1.89 -2.83 8.61
N CYS A 85 1.32 -2.10 9.57
CA CYS A 85 0.38 -2.67 10.54
C CYS A 85 -0.82 -1.74 10.79
N ARG A 86 -1.88 -2.32 11.37
CA ARG A 86 -3.02 -1.57 11.89
C ARG A 86 -2.82 -1.27 13.36
N ALA A 87 -3.03 -0.02 13.76
CA ALA A 87 -3.15 0.29 15.18
C ALA A 87 -4.48 -0.26 15.74
N PRO A 88 -4.55 -0.65 17.02
CA PRO A 88 -5.76 -1.19 17.66
C PRO A 88 -6.79 -0.09 17.99
N VAL A 89 -7.06 0.80 17.02
CA VAL A 89 -7.97 1.95 17.13
C VAL A 89 -8.92 1.97 15.93
N LYS A 90 -10.07 2.63 16.10
CA LYS A 90 -11.06 2.84 15.03
C LYS A 90 -11.17 4.34 14.69
N PRO A 91 -11.34 4.73 13.42
CA PRO A 91 -11.26 3.88 12.22
C PRO A 91 -9.85 3.32 12.00
N VAL A 92 -9.66 2.44 11.00
CA VAL A 92 -8.36 1.81 10.74
C VAL A 92 -7.28 2.86 10.51
N HIS A 93 -6.25 2.85 11.36
CA HIS A 93 -5.02 3.61 11.17
C HIS A 93 -3.87 2.68 10.78
N LEU A 94 -3.03 3.15 9.87
CA LEU A 94 -1.88 2.44 9.32
C LEU A 94 -0.58 3.14 9.73
N TYR A 95 0.42 2.34 10.06
CA TYR A 95 1.79 2.79 10.32
C TYR A 95 2.79 1.81 9.68
N CYS A 96 3.96 2.31 9.32
CA CYS A 96 5.09 1.50 8.84
C CYS A 96 5.85 0.90 10.02
N LEU A 97 6.32 -0.33 9.87
CA LEU A 97 7.20 -0.93 10.87
C LEU A 97 8.63 -0.39 10.66
N ASN A 98 9.17 0.28 11.68
CA ASN A 98 10.45 0.99 11.65
C ASN A 98 11.64 0.17 11.11
N ALA A 99 11.59 -1.17 11.20
CA ALA A 99 12.58 -2.07 10.60
C ALA A 99 12.76 -1.92 9.08
N PHE A 100 11.77 -1.33 8.38
CA PHE A 100 11.78 -1.17 6.92
C PHE A 100 12.18 0.22 6.42
N LEU A 101 12.46 1.18 7.31
CA LEU A 101 12.87 2.55 6.93
C LEU A 101 14.39 2.77 6.92
N LYS A 102 15.19 1.76 7.26
CA LYS A 102 16.67 1.81 7.28
C LYS A 102 17.34 1.08 6.10
N GLY A 103 16.62 0.88 4.99
CA GLY A 103 17.14 0.24 3.77
C GLY A 103 17.52 1.25 2.70
#